data_AF-A0A7J6CY13-F1
#
_entry.id   AF-A0A7J6CY13-F1
#
_cell.length_a   1.000
_cell.length_b   1.000
_cell.length_c   1.000
_cell.angle_alpha   90.00
_cell.angle_beta   90.00
_cell.angle_gamma   90.00
#
_symmetry.space_group_name_H-M   'P 1'
#
loop_
_entity.id
_entity.type
_entity.pdbx_description
1 polymer ?
#
loop_
_entity_poly.entity_id
_entity_poly.type
_entity_poly.pdbx_seq_one_letter_code
_entity_poly.pdbx_strand_id
1 'polypeptide(L)'
;MNILCHVMFLLLLGVISCQNNNRNAKSGGKPAKKPNSQAKETTQHGPEDDPNPALAGAGDSSKETNPGGRGTAQQSASVNKPVDEMKLHFLKNTLVTCNDGTAAGFYLKEFKGSKRWLIFLEGGWCCYNKETCDSRYKSIPRLMSSADWPQTRKGSGLLSTQVDENPHWYNANIVFVPYCSSDVWSGNKAASKSKQAKETEYAFMGSQIIREVIKDLAPKGLKQAKVVMLAGTSAGGTGVLLNIDKVSSLLEQLGADTQVRGLVDSGWFLESKQQKAPDCPDSASCTPVDAIKKGLRLWSGVVPEKCKQQYKRGEEWQCFFGHKLYSYITAPLFVVQWLFDEEQLRVENIYMGGQSLSEQQWTYMQNLGKEFKNSLKDVTAVFAPSCLSHTLITKSNWMDFQIKGTSLSRALQCWDRSLQEANKNSKTPLKGCPFHLIDNCQWPQCNPTCPALIDQATQQEMTLLQVLASMGLDLQKLGLDVSGDISASMVSSGG
;
A
#
# COMPACT_ATOMS: atom_id res chain seq x y z
N MET A 1 -4.33 -34.61 -45.79
CA MET A 1 -3.48 -34.60 -44.58
C MET A 1 -3.33 -33.15 -44.17
N ASN A 2 -3.69 -32.81 -42.93
CA ASN A 2 -4.02 -31.48 -42.39
C ASN A 2 -5.51 -31.16 -42.32
N ILE A 3 -5.87 -30.45 -41.24
CA ILE A 3 -7.19 -30.01 -40.76
C ILE A 3 -7.88 -31.02 -39.81
N LEU A 4 -7.32 -31.16 -38.60
CA LEU A 4 -8.08 -31.49 -37.38
C LEU A 4 -7.20 -31.22 -36.14
N CYS A 5 -7.07 -29.95 -35.74
CA CYS A 5 -6.46 -29.60 -34.44
C CYS A 5 -6.72 -28.16 -33.93
N HIS A 6 -7.89 -27.55 -34.21
CA HIS A 6 -8.17 -26.15 -33.80
C HIS A 6 -9.52 -25.92 -33.09
N VAL A 7 -10.04 -26.90 -32.33
CA VAL A 7 -11.30 -26.72 -31.57
C VAL A 7 -11.13 -26.86 -30.05
N MET A 8 -9.92 -26.76 -29.52
CA MET A 8 -9.66 -26.80 -28.06
C MET A 8 -8.66 -25.72 -27.63
N PHE A 9 -8.93 -24.45 -27.94
CA PHE A 9 -8.11 -23.34 -27.40
C PHE A 9 -8.83 -21.98 -27.25
N LEU A 10 -10.14 -21.98 -27.01
CA LEU A 10 -10.91 -20.73 -26.79
C LEU A 10 -11.76 -20.80 -25.51
N LEU A 11 -11.11 -20.96 -24.35
CA LEU A 11 -11.75 -20.79 -23.04
C LEU A 11 -10.93 -20.02 -21.99
N LEU A 12 -9.84 -19.38 -22.37
CA LEU A 12 -9.07 -18.49 -21.49
C LEU A 12 -8.64 -17.29 -22.30
N LEU A 13 -9.38 -16.19 -22.21
CA LEU A 13 -8.97 -14.80 -22.46
C LEU A 13 -10.21 -13.89 -22.30
N GLY A 14 -10.53 -13.55 -21.06
CA GLY A 14 -11.50 -12.52 -20.73
C GLY A 14 -10.87 -11.13 -20.84
N VAL A 15 -10.68 -10.64 -22.07
CA VAL A 15 -10.38 -9.24 -22.35
C VAL A 15 -11.57 -8.67 -23.13
N ILE A 16 -12.47 -7.97 -22.44
CA ILE A 16 -13.58 -7.27 -23.09
C ILE A 16 -13.12 -5.85 -23.42
N SER A 17 -12.76 -5.67 -24.69
CA SER A 17 -12.74 -4.39 -25.38
C SER A 17 -14.17 -4.12 -25.88
N CYS A 18 -14.82 -3.08 -25.37
CA CYS A 18 -16.14 -2.65 -25.86
C CYS A 18 -15.97 -1.67 -27.02
N GLN A 19 -16.02 -2.18 -28.27
CA GLN A 19 -16.45 -1.40 -29.42
C GLN A 19 -17.97 -1.57 -29.57
N ASN A 20 -18.73 -0.47 -29.56
CA ASN A 20 -20.16 -0.53 -29.83
C ASN A 20 -20.50 0.16 -31.15
N ASN A 21 -21.07 -0.63 -32.05
CA ASN A 21 -21.57 -0.22 -33.36
C ASN A 21 -22.98 0.36 -33.19
N ASN A 22 -23.19 1.57 -33.69
CA ASN A 22 -24.44 2.29 -33.58
C ASN A 22 -25.33 1.93 -34.80
N ARG A 23 -26.44 1.20 -34.58
CA ARG A 23 -27.55 1.13 -35.54
C ARG A 23 -28.89 1.23 -34.80
N ASN A 24 -29.69 2.19 -35.28
CA ASN A 24 -31.02 2.60 -34.86
C ASN A 24 -32.02 1.46 -34.62
N ALA A 25 -32.86 1.58 -33.58
CA ALA A 25 -34.33 1.44 -33.68
C ALA A 25 -35.03 1.86 -32.36
N LYS A 26 -36.10 2.65 -32.49
CA LYS A 26 -37.02 3.05 -31.42
C LYS A 26 -38.25 2.11 -31.36
N SER A 27 -38.78 2.03 -30.15
CA SER A 27 -40.18 1.88 -29.70
C SER A 27 -40.95 0.54 -29.84
N GLY A 28 -41.45 0.07 -28.69
CA GLY A 28 -42.86 -0.33 -28.54
C GLY A 28 -43.14 -1.67 -27.83
N GLY A 29 -43.87 -1.64 -26.71
CA GLY A 29 -44.80 -2.72 -26.29
C GLY A 29 -44.51 -3.49 -24.99
N LYS A 30 -45.41 -3.34 -23.99
CA LYS A 30 -45.64 -4.21 -22.81
C LYS A 30 -46.90 -5.10 -23.09
N PRO A 31 -47.35 -6.02 -22.22
CA PRO A 31 -46.64 -7.02 -21.40
C PRO A 31 -47.35 -8.42 -21.43
N ALA A 32 -46.72 -9.50 -20.93
CA ALA A 32 -47.47 -10.72 -20.52
C ALA A 32 -46.75 -11.58 -19.45
N LYS A 33 -47.56 -12.40 -18.78
CA LYS A 33 -47.44 -13.03 -17.44
C LYS A 33 -46.44 -14.20 -17.28
N LYS A 34 -45.96 -14.31 -16.03
CA LYS A 34 -45.48 -15.45 -15.18
C LYS A 34 -45.99 -16.87 -15.55
N PRO A 35 -45.28 -17.98 -15.15
CA PRO A 35 -45.16 -18.37 -13.72
C PRO A 35 -43.87 -19.07 -13.22
N ASN A 36 -43.68 -18.92 -11.90
CA ASN A 36 -43.05 -19.76 -10.86
C ASN A 36 -42.36 -21.09 -11.21
N SER A 37 -41.17 -21.30 -10.61
CA SER A 37 -40.85 -22.51 -9.83
C SER A 37 -39.70 -22.27 -8.84
N GLN A 38 -39.92 -22.65 -7.58
CA GLN A 38 -38.92 -22.79 -6.53
C GLN A 38 -38.06 -24.05 -6.77
N ALA A 39 -36.77 -23.97 -6.45
CA ALA A 39 -36.01 -25.13 -5.99
C ALA A 39 -34.91 -24.65 -5.03
N LYS A 40 -35.03 -25.09 -3.77
CA LYS A 40 -33.95 -25.14 -2.79
C LYS A 40 -33.03 -26.29 -3.20
N GLU A 41 -31.72 -26.09 -3.17
CA GLU A 41 -30.81 -27.19 -2.86
C GLU A 41 -29.56 -26.68 -2.15
N THR A 42 -29.15 -27.48 -1.17
CA THR A 42 -28.16 -27.19 -0.13
C THR A 42 -27.04 -28.20 -0.35
N THR A 43 -25.79 -27.76 -0.50
CA THR A 43 -24.55 -28.48 -0.14
C THR A 43 -23.37 -27.57 -0.49
N GLN A 44 -22.62 -27.08 0.51
CA GLN A 44 -21.32 -27.62 0.93
C GLN A 44 -20.35 -27.80 -0.25
N HIS A 45 -19.26 -27.01 -0.28
CA HIS A 45 -17.91 -27.46 -0.65
C HIS A 45 -16.89 -26.49 -0.03
N GLY A 46 -15.83 -27.08 0.55
CA GLY A 46 -14.75 -26.40 1.27
C GLY A 46 -13.71 -25.76 0.35
N PRO A 47 -12.70 -25.11 0.93
CA PRO A 47 -11.73 -24.29 0.22
C PRO A 47 -10.57 -25.13 -0.33
N GLU A 48 -10.12 -24.80 -1.54
CA GLU A 48 -8.88 -25.32 -2.13
C GLU A 48 -7.78 -24.25 -2.03
N ASP A 49 -6.61 -24.74 -1.59
CA ASP A 49 -5.38 -24.03 -1.30
C ASP A 49 -4.46 -23.84 -2.53
N ASP A 50 -3.59 -22.85 -2.41
CA ASP A 50 -2.42 -22.53 -3.25
C ASP A 50 -1.48 -23.73 -3.54
N PRO A 51 -0.80 -23.77 -4.70
CA PRO A 51 0.34 -24.64 -4.92
C PRO A 51 1.67 -23.88 -4.88
N ASN A 52 2.61 -24.36 -4.07
CA ASN A 52 4.04 -24.20 -4.32
C ASN A 52 4.71 -25.58 -4.17
N PRO A 53 5.49 -26.08 -5.15
CA PRO A 53 6.00 -27.44 -5.11
C PRO A 53 7.41 -27.53 -4.52
N ALA A 54 7.61 -28.46 -3.58
CA ALA A 54 8.92 -28.99 -3.23
C ALA A 54 8.87 -30.52 -3.31
N LEU A 55 9.57 -31.06 -4.31
CA LEU A 55 9.77 -32.49 -4.55
C LEU A 55 10.92 -33.01 -3.69
N ALA A 56 10.72 -34.20 -3.11
CA ALA A 56 11.76 -35.00 -2.47
C ALA A 56 11.86 -36.37 -3.15
N GLY A 57 13.09 -36.87 -3.28
CA GLY A 57 13.40 -38.28 -2.98
C GLY A 57 13.95 -39.16 -4.09
N ALA A 58 15.21 -39.56 -3.93
CA ALA A 58 15.75 -40.94 -3.98
C ALA A 58 17.28 -40.84 -3.86
N GLY A 59 18.06 -41.55 -3.06
CA GLY A 59 17.90 -42.76 -2.25
C GLY A 59 19.19 -43.56 -2.41
N ASP A 60 19.91 -43.93 -1.34
CA ASP A 60 20.58 -45.24 -1.20
C ASP A 60 21.19 -45.43 0.21
N SER A 61 21.59 -46.66 0.46
CA SER A 61 21.60 -47.42 1.71
C SER A 61 23.00 -47.64 2.26
N SER A 62 23.16 -47.71 3.59
CA SER A 62 24.16 -48.58 4.22
C SER A 62 23.89 -48.78 5.72
N LYS A 63 23.94 -50.05 6.14
CA LYS A 63 23.77 -50.60 7.49
C LYS A 63 24.99 -50.37 8.37
N GLU A 64 24.78 -50.22 9.69
CA GLU A 64 25.58 -50.89 10.71
C GLU A 64 24.85 -50.97 12.09
N THR A 65 25.03 -52.11 12.75
CA THR A 65 24.54 -52.59 14.07
C THR A 65 25.28 -51.89 15.24
N ASN A 66 24.84 -51.71 16.50
CA ASN A 66 24.18 -52.60 17.49
C ASN A 66 23.86 -51.75 18.80
N PRO A 67 23.50 -52.27 20.00
CA PRO A 67 22.20 -51.98 20.63
C PRO A 67 22.23 -51.32 22.05
N GLY A 68 21.05 -50.89 22.52
CA GLY A 68 20.69 -50.92 23.95
C GLY A 68 20.50 -49.57 24.66
N GLY A 69 19.26 -49.29 25.11
CA GLY A 69 18.98 -48.20 26.05
C GLY A 69 17.50 -47.89 26.23
N ARG A 70 16.88 -48.47 27.26
CA ARG A 70 15.52 -48.14 27.76
C ARG A 70 15.43 -46.67 28.16
N GLY A 71 14.32 -46.00 27.86
CA GLY A 71 13.97 -44.75 28.55
C GLY A 71 12.81 -43.96 27.95
N THR A 72 11.64 -44.11 28.58
CA THR A 72 10.56 -43.11 28.72
C THR A 72 9.89 -42.54 27.47
N ALA A 73 8.63 -42.96 27.28
CA ALA A 73 7.64 -42.27 26.48
C ALA A 73 7.48 -40.81 26.95
N GLN A 74 7.86 -39.87 26.10
CA GLN A 74 7.55 -38.47 26.27
C GLN A 74 6.37 -38.18 25.36
N GLN A 75 5.19 -38.04 25.96
CA GLN A 75 4.01 -37.47 25.32
C GLN A 75 4.43 -36.16 24.66
N SER A 76 4.43 -36.15 23.33
CA SER A 76 4.50 -34.92 22.55
C SER A 76 3.23 -34.13 22.83
N ALA A 77 3.30 -33.23 23.80
CA ALA A 77 2.32 -32.18 23.96
C ALA A 77 2.24 -31.42 22.63
N SER A 78 1.08 -31.49 21.98
CA SER A 78 0.74 -30.62 20.87
C SER A 78 0.91 -29.18 21.32
N VAL A 79 1.99 -28.53 20.87
CA VAL A 79 2.22 -27.11 21.10
C VAL A 79 1.16 -26.35 20.31
N ASN A 80 0.05 -26.03 20.97
CA ASN A 80 -0.84 -24.98 20.54
C ASN A 80 0.00 -23.69 20.43
N LYS A 81 0.35 -23.25 19.21
CA LYS A 81 0.89 -21.90 18.96
C LYS A 81 -0.21 -20.94 18.46
N PRO A 82 -1.03 -20.33 19.33
CA PRO A 82 -1.84 -19.17 18.98
C PRO A 82 -1.35 -17.91 19.72
N VAL A 83 -0.06 -17.57 19.63
CA VAL A 83 0.52 -16.47 20.43
C VAL A 83 0.97 -15.26 19.60
N ASP A 84 1.18 -15.35 18.29
CA ASP A 84 1.84 -14.26 17.52
C ASP A 84 0.92 -13.37 16.67
N GLU A 85 -0.39 -13.62 16.64
CA GLU A 85 -1.31 -12.86 15.78
C GLU A 85 -1.99 -11.68 16.49
N MET A 86 -2.27 -10.62 15.72
CA MET A 86 -3.13 -9.52 16.15
C MET A 86 -4.59 -9.97 16.13
N LYS A 87 -5.39 -9.55 17.11
CA LYS A 87 -6.82 -9.90 17.23
C LYS A 87 -7.71 -8.76 16.74
N LEU A 88 -8.77 -9.08 16.02
CA LEU A 88 -9.73 -8.10 15.53
C LEU A 88 -10.55 -7.49 16.68
N HIS A 89 -10.73 -6.17 16.63
CA HIS A 89 -11.59 -5.39 17.49
C HIS A 89 -12.42 -4.43 16.64
N PHE A 90 -13.74 -4.56 16.68
CA PHE A 90 -14.64 -3.56 16.10
C PHE A 90 -14.67 -2.30 16.98
N LEU A 91 -14.88 -1.16 16.34
CA LEU A 91 -15.03 0.12 17.04
C LEU A 91 -16.24 0.10 17.97
N LYS A 92 -16.10 0.67 19.16
CA LYS A 92 -17.22 0.84 20.10
C LYS A 92 -18.29 1.78 19.55
N ASN A 93 -17.86 2.80 18.82
CA ASN A 93 -18.76 3.72 18.14
C ASN A 93 -19.22 3.12 16.80
N THR A 94 -20.33 2.40 16.83
CA THR A 94 -20.90 1.72 15.66
C THR A 94 -21.45 2.67 14.59
N LEU A 95 -21.46 3.98 14.83
CA LEU A 95 -21.81 4.98 13.83
C LEU A 95 -20.65 5.29 12.88
N VAL A 96 -19.43 4.85 13.20
CA VAL A 96 -18.27 4.96 12.32
C VAL A 96 -18.07 3.64 11.58
N THR A 97 -18.35 3.67 10.28
CA THR A 97 -18.52 2.46 9.46
C THR A 97 -17.53 2.40 8.31
N CYS A 98 -17.40 1.21 7.73
CA CYS A 98 -16.86 1.00 6.39
C CYS A 98 -17.81 1.58 5.32
N ASN A 99 -17.40 1.54 4.05
CA ASN A 99 -18.17 2.09 2.94
C ASN A 99 -19.60 1.54 2.86
N ASP A 100 -19.77 0.23 3.06
CA ASP A 100 -21.06 -0.45 2.97
C ASP A 100 -21.93 -0.37 4.25
N GLY A 101 -21.43 0.30 5.29
CA GLY A 101 -22.12 0.48 6.56
C GLY A 101 -21.79 -0.58 7.63
N THR A 102 -20.95 -1.58 7.35
CA THR A 102 -20.48 -2.49 8.42
C THR A 102 -19.58 -1.75 9.42
N ALA A 103 -19.48 -2.26 10.65
CA ALA A 103 -18.66 -1.63 11.67
C ALA A 103 -17.18 -1.63 11.27
N ALA A 104 -16.52 -0.47 11.30
CA ALA A 104 -15.08 -0.42 11.14
C ALA A 104 -14.38 -0.96 12.41
N GLY A 105 -13.07 -1.19 12.32
CA GLY A 105 -12.31 -1.81 13.40
C GLY A 105 -10.81 -1.77 13.18
N PHE A 106 -10.08 -2.45 14.04
CA PHE A 106 -8.63 -2.59 14.00
C PHE A 106 -8.21 -3.93 14.57
N TYR A 107 -7.04 -4.42 14.17
CA TYR A 107 -6.40 -5.57 14.79
C TYR A 107 -5.37 -5.08 15.81
N LEU A 108 -5.25 -5.76 16.95
CA LEU A 108 -4.34 -5.39 18.03
C LEU A 108 -3.53 -6.59 18.52
N LYS A 109 -2.23 -6.38 18.69
CA LYS A 109 -1.32 -7.23 19.46
C LYS A 109 -0.68 -6.38 20.55
N GLU A 110 -1.01 -6.68 21.80
CA GLU A 110 -0.47 -5.98 22.97
C GLU A 110 0.87 -6.60 23.41
N PHE A 111 1.82 -5.73 23.76
CA PHE A 111 3.06 -6.08 24.43
C PHE A 111 3.11 -5.37 25.78
N LYS A 112 2.64 -6.07 26.82
CA LYS A 112 2.56 -5.53 28.17
C LYS A 112 3.93 -4.99 28.62
N GLY A 113 3.92 -3.77 29.15
CA GLY A 113 5.15 -3.07 29.58
C GLY A 113 5.81 -2.22 28.48
N SER A 114 5.50 -2.47 27.20
CA SER A 114 5.98 -1.61 26.11
C SER A 114 5.21 -0.28 26.10
N LYS A 115 5.96 0.83 26.09
CA LYS A 115 5.42 2.19 25.93
C LYS A 115 5.51 2.68 24.47
N ARG A 116 5.81 1.78 23.54
CA ARG A 116 5.84 2.07 22.10
C ARG A 116 4.58 1.50 21.46
N TRP A 117 3.98 2.29 20.59
CA TRP A 117 2.80 1.91 19.82
C TRP A 117 3.08 2.15 18.35
N LEU A 118 2.74 1.16 17.53
CA LEU A 118 2.82 1.22 16.08
C LEU A 118 1.40 1.05 15.53
N ILE A 119 0.85 2.12 14.96
CA ILE A 119 -0.49 2.15 14.38
C ILE A 119 -0.34 2.26 12.87
N PHE A 120 -0.68 1.19 12.16
CA PHE A 120 -0.51 1.08 10.72
C PHE A 120 -1.82 1.27 9.98
N LEU A 121 -1.81 2.13 8.96
CA LEU A 121 -2.90 2.40 8.04
C LEU A 121 -2.68 1.60 6.75
N GLU A 122 -3.60 0.69 6.45
CA GLU A 122 -3.61 -0.04 5.19
C GLU A 122 -3.84 0.91 3.99
N GLY A 123 -3.27 0.56 2.84
CA GLY A 123 -3.49 1.25 1.58
C GLY A 123 -4.46 0.52 0.64
N GLY A 124 -4.46 0.92 -0.63
CA GLY A 124 -5.21 0.23 -1.68
C GLY A 124 -6.15 1.14 -2.47
N TRP A 125 -5.62 2.18 -3.12
CA TRP A 125 -6.38 3.06 -4.02
C TRP A 125 -7.57 3.78 -3.34
N CYS A 126 -8.48 4.33 -4.13
CA CYS A 126 -9.71 4.98 -3.68
C CYS A 126 -10.80 4.83 -4.76
N CYS A 127 -12.00 5.31 -4.48
CA CYS A 127 -13.05 5.50 -5.49
C CYS A 127 -13.64 6.90 -5.35
N TYR A 128 -13.96 7.57 -6.45
CA TYR A 128 -14.20 9.02 -6.47
C TYR A 128 -15.52 9.42 -7.18
N ASN A 129 -16.31 8.44 -7.60
CA ASN A 129 -17.69 8.59 -8.07
C ASN A 129 -18.44 7.27 -7.84
N LYS A 130 -19.75 7.26 -8.12
CA LYS A 130 -20.59 6.08 -7.88
C LYS A 130 -20.12 4.87 -8.68
N GLU A 131 -19.78 5.06 -9.95
CA GLU A 131 -19.39 4.01 -10.88
C GLU A 131 -18.09 3.32 -10.43
N THR A 132 -17.09 4.10 -10.03
CA THR A 132 -15.82 3.57 -9.50
C THR A 132 -16.01 2.88 -8.16
N CYS A 133 -16.88 3.38 -7.29
CA CYS A 133 -17.16 2.73 -6.02
C CYS A 133 -17.94 1.42 -6.19
N ASP A 134 -18.92 1.37 -7.10
CA ASP A 134 -19.66 0.14 -7.42
C ASP A 134 -18.75 -0.92 -8.05
N SER A 135 -17.84 -0.50 -8.94
CA SER A 135 -16.83 -1.40 -9.51
C SER A 135 -15.87 -1.93 -8.45
N ARG A 136 -15.42 -1.05 -7.55
CA ARG A 136 -14.54 -1.41 -6.43
C ARG A 136 -15.22 -2.37 -5.45
N TYR A 137 -16.49 -2.15 -5.12
CA TYR A 137 -17.25 -3.02 -4.21
C TYR A 137 -17.38 -4.43 -4.78
N LYS A 138 -17.58 -4.56 -6.10
CA LYS A 138 -17.66 -5.86 -6.78
C LYS A 138 -16.30 -6.57 -6.90
N SER A 139 -15.24 -5.82 -7.17
CA SER A 139 -13.92 -6.39 -7.46
C SER A 139 -13.05 -6.64 -6.23
N ILE A 140 -13.15 -5.77 -5.21
CA ILE A 140 -12.30 -5.83 -4.00
C ILE A 140 -13.14 -5.46 -2.76
N PRO A 141 -14.19 -6.23 -2.41
CA PRO A 141 -15.11 -5.91 -1.31
C PRO A 141 -14.42 -5.76 0.05
N ARG A 142 -13.30 -6.46 0.28
CA ARG A 142 -12.51 -6.37 1.54
C ARG A 142 -12.01 -4.96 1.87
N LEU A 143 -11.91 -4.08 0.87
CA LEU A 143 -11.50 -2.68 1.03
C LEU A 143 -12.68 -1.71 1.14
N MET A 144 -13.89 -2.23 1.31
CA MET A 144 -15.14 -1.47 1.42
C MET A 144 -16.08 -2.01 2.50
N SER A 145 -15.80 -3.21 3.02
CA SER A 145 -16.58 -3.91 4.02
C SER A 145 -15.68 -4.59 5.04
N SER A 146 -16.22 -4.78 6.23
CA SER A 146 -15.64 -5.60 7.30
C SER A 146 -16.34 -6.95 7.51
N ALA A 147 -17.33 -7.28 6.67
CA ALA A 147 -18.12 -8.51 6.80
C ALA A 147 -17.25 -9.79 6.82
N ASP A 148 -16.21 -9.83 5.99
CA ASP A 148 -15.35 -11.00 5.79
C ASP A 148 -13.97 -10.85 6.47
N TRP A 149 -13.84 -9.94 7.44
CA TRP A 149 -12.57 -9.79 8.15
C TRP A 149 -12.27 -11.00 9.05
N PRO A 150 -11.08 -11.61 8.94
CA PRO A 150 -10.70 -12.71 9.81
C PRO A 150 -10.60 -12.25 11.27
N GLN A 151 -10.76 -13.18 12.22
CA GLN A 151 -10.67 -12.85 13.65
C GLN A 151 -9.25 -12.50 14.09
N THR A 152 -8.25 -12.95 13.34
CA THR A 152 -6.85 -12.69 13.60
C THR A 152 -6.11 -12.30 12.32
N ARG A 153 -4.98 -11.63 12.48
CA ARG A 153 -4.10 -11.24 11.39
C ARG A 153 -2.64 -11.35 11.83
N LYS A 154 -1.83 -12.03 11.02
CA LYS A 154 -0.39 -12.06 11.19
C LYS A 154 0.23 -10.75 10.67
N GLY A 155 1.14 -10.17 11.46
CA GLY A 155 1.94 -9.03 11.03
C GLY A 155 3.21 -9.47 10.30
N SER A 156 3.66 -8.67 9.35
CA SER A 156 4.89 -8.86 8.57
C SER A 156 5.66 -7.55 8.45
N GLY A 157 6.94 -7.64 8.11
CA GLY A 157 7.88 -6.54 8.09
C GLY A 157 7.90 -5.80 9.42
N LEU A 158 7.67 -4.49 9.40
CA LEU A 158 7.61 -3.64 10.59
C LEU A 158 6.48 -4.02 11.57
N LEU A 159 5.48 -4.79 11.14
CA LEU A 159 4.40 -5.30 12.00
C LEU A 159 4.69 -6.70 12.56
N SER A 160 5.82 -7.31 12.20
CA SER A 160 6.19 -8.63 12.71
C SER A 160 6.57 -8.55 14.19
N THR A 161 6.22 -9.60 14.94
CA THR A 161 6.61 -9.82 16.33
C THR A 161 7.94 -10.57 16.46
N GLN A 162 8.53 -10.98 15.34
CA GLN A 162 9.79 -11.72 15.31
C GLN A 162 10.97 -10.74 15.22
N VAL A 163 12.02 -11.01 16.02
CA VAL A 163 13.20 -10.14 16.13
C VAL A 163 14.05 -10.15 14.86
N ASP A 164 14.09 -11.28 14.17
CA ASP A 164 14.80 -11.47 12.91
C ASP A 164 14.16 -10.70 11.75
N GLU A 165 12.84 -10.49 11.77
CA GLU A 165 12.12 -9.70 10.76
C GLU A 165 11.95 -8.22 11.18
N ASN A 166 11.82 -7.94 12.48
CA ASN A 166 11.58 -6.60 13.03
C ASN A 166 12.48 -6.29 14.25
N PRO A 167 13.80 -6.13 14.06
CA PRO A 167 14.77 -6.12 15.16
C PRO A 167 14.58 -4.97 16.15
N HIS A 168 13.96 -3.86 15.72
CA HIS A 168 13.83 -2.67 16.54
C HIS A 168 12.43 -2.49 17.14
N TRP A 169 11.36 -2.89 16.46
CA TRP A 169 9.98 -2.62 16.86
C TRP A 169 9.15 -3.87 17.18
N TYR A 170 9.73 -5.09 17.15
CA TYR A 170 9.00 -6.36 17.35
C TYR A 170 8.14 -6.41 18.63
N ASN A 171 8.55 -5.70 19.69
CA ASN A 171 7.89 -5.65 20.99
C ASN A 171 7.15 -4.32 21.24
N ALA A 172 6.81 -3.56 20.20
CA ALA A 172 5.83 -2.47 20.30
C ALA A 172 4.42 -3.04 20.41
N ASN A 173 3.46 -2.28 20.96
CA ASN A 173 2.05 -2.61 20.77
C ASN A 173 1.70 -2.36 19.31
N ILE A 174 1.24 -3.39 18.59
CA ILE A 174 1.04 -3.35 17.14
C ILE A 174 -0.45 -3.25 16.84
N VAL A 175 -0.82 -2.25 16.05
CA VAL A 175 -2.18 -2.01 15.59
C VAL A 175 -2.20 -1.96 14.08
N PHE A 176 -3.05 -2.77 13.46
CA PHE A 176 -3.33 -2.72 12.03
C PHE A 176 -4.76 -2.20 11.83
N VAL A 177 -4.92 -1.07 11.14
CA VAL A 177 -6.23 -0.50 10.82
C VAL A 177 -6.53 -0.81 9.35
N PRO A 178 -7.46 -1.73 9.06
CA PRO A 178 -7.80 -2.08 7.68
C PRO A 178 -8.47 -0.91 6.96
N TYR A 179 -8.20 -0.80 5.67
CA TYR A 179 -8.70 0.29 4.85
C TYR A 179 -10.02 -0.12 4.21
N CYS A 180 -11.13 0.29 4.82
CA CYS A 180 -12.48 0.01 4.31
C CYS A 180 -13.29 1.26 3.95
N SER A 181 -12.63 2.41 3.80
CA SER A 181 -13.29 3.70 3.59
C SER A 181 -13.08 4.30 2.20
N SER A 182 -12.18 3.77 1.38
CA SER A 182 -11.97 4.16 -0.03
C SER A 182 -11.75 5.66 -0.30
N ASP A 183 -11.32 6.41 0.72
CA ASP A 183 -11.24 7.88 0.75
C ASP A 183 -9.84 8.42 1.12
N VAL A 184 -8.81 7.58 0.98
CA VAL A 184 -7.42 7.92 1.33
C VAL A 184 -7.31 8.44 2.78
N TRP A 185 -8.13 7.88 3.67
CA TRP A 185 -8.21 8.26 5.09
C TRP A 185 -8.62 9.71 5.34
N SER A 186 -9.25 10.37 4.37
CA SER A 186 -9.64 11.78 4.45
C SER A 186 -11.11 12.00 4.80
N GLY A 187 -11.98 11.00 4.61
CA GLY A 187 -13.42 11.18 4.62
C GLY A 187 -14.02 11.51 5.98
N ASN A 188 -15.12 12.27 5.94
CA ASN A 188 -15.94 12.65 7.08
C ASN A 188 -17.46 12.55 6.79
N LYS A 189 -17.84 11.71 5.83
CA LYS A 189 -19.22 11.52 5.38
C LYS A 189 -19.78 10.22 5.94
N ALA A 190 -20.79 10.31 6.80
CA ALA A 190 -21.56 9.13 7.21
C ALA A 190 -22.46 8.64 6.07
N ALA A 191 -22.82 7.35 6.08
CA ALA A 191 -23.83 6.82 5.15
C ALA A 191 -25.16 7.58 5.31
N SER A 192 -25.73 8.03 4.21
CA SER A 192 -27.08 8.59 4.20
C SER A 192 -28.09 7.46 4.20
N LYS A 193 -29.02 7.46 5.16
CA LYS A 193 -30.22 6.61 5.07
C LYS A 193 -31.16 7.24 4.04
N SER A 194 -30.95 6.97 2.75
CA SER A 194 -31.90 7.41 1.72
C SER A 194 -33.28 6.79 2.03
N LYS A 195 -34.34 7.61 2.04
CA LYS A 195 -35.73 7.16 2.29
C LYS A 195 -36.31 6.34 1.13
N GLN A 196 -35.53 6.10 0.08
CA GLN A 196 -35.88 5.31 -1.09
C GLN A 196 -34.89 4.14 -1.14
N ALA A 197 -35.34 2.96 -0.71
CA ALA A 197 -34.57 1.74 -0.49
C ALA A 197 -33.94 1.10 -1.76
N LYS A 198 -33.52 1.89 -2.74
CA LYS A 198 -32.95 1.40 -4.02
C LYS A 198 -31.52 1.83 -4.30
N GLU A 199 -30.91 2.72 -3.52
CA GLU A 199 -29.48 3.03 -3.62
C GLU A 199 -28.83 3.10 -2.24
N THR A 200 -27.88 2.20 -1.99
CA THR A 200 -26.94 2.31 -0.86
C THR A 200 -25.96 3.42 -1.17
N GLU A 201 -26.05 4.55 -0.47
CA GLU A 201 -25.04 5.60 -0.55
C GLU A 201 -23.87 5.22 0.38
N TYR A 202 -22.68 5.03 -0.19
CA TYR A 202 -21.50 4.64 0.59
C TYR A 202 -21.11 5.69 1.65
N ALA A 203 -20.69 5.23 2.82
CA ALA A 203 -20.01 6.06 3.82
C ALA A 203 -18.55 6.30 3.41
N PHE A 204 -17.96 7.43 3.80
CA PHE A 204 -16.54 7.72 3.62
C PHE A 204 -16.02 8.33 4.92
N MET A 205 -15.51 7.49 5.81
CA MET A 205 -15.25 7.85 7.21
C MET A 205 -13.80 7.65 7.64
N GLY A 206 -12.84 7.60 6.72
CA GLY A 206 -11.45 7.26 7.02
C GLY A 206 -10.80 8.11 8.12
N SER A 207 -11.01 9.43 8.11
CA SER A 207 -10.47 10.31 9.15
C SER A 207 -11.16 10.07 10.51
N GLN A 208 -12.46 9.73 10.49
CA GLN A 208 -13.22 9.37 11.70
C GLN A 208 -12.83 7.98 12.24
N ILE A 209 -12.55 7.02 11.37
CA ILE A 209 -12.07 5.69 11.75
C ILE A 209 -10.78 5.83 12.56
N ILE A 210 -9.79 6.59 12.05
CA ILE A 210 -8.54 6.83 12.78
C ILE A 210 -8.83 7.45 14.15
N ARG A 211 -9.67 8.47 14.21
CA ARG A 211 -10.04 9.14 15.47
C ARG A 211 -10.64 8.16 16.48
N GLU A 212 -11.59 7.32 16.08
CA GLU A 212 -12.22 6.37 16.99
C GLU A 212 -11.30 5.21 17.37
N VAL A 213 -10.40 4.76 16.48
CA VAL A 213 -9.33 3.81 16.84
C VAL A 213 -8.48 4.37 17.98
N ILE A 214 -8.00 5.61 17.88
CA ILE A 214 -7.20 6.24 18.95
C ILE A 214 -7.97 6.28 20.28
N LYS A 215 -9.26 6.62 20.25
CA LYS A 215 -10.10 6.63 21.45
C LYS A 215 -10.30 5.24 22.06
N ASP A 216 -10.49 4.21 21.23
CA ASP A 216 -10.68 2.83 21.71
C ASP A 216 -9.39 2.21 22.23
N LEU A 217 -8.23 2.66 21.72
CA LEU A 217 -6.90 2.29 22.21
C LEU A 217 -6.50 3.04 23.49
N ALA A 218 -7.03 4.24 23.73
CA ALA A 218 -6.73 5.04 24.93
C ALA A 218 -6.92 4.26 26.25
N PRO A 219 -8.05 3.57 26.51
CA PRO A 219 -8.22 2.75 27.71
C PRO A 219 -7.41 1.43 27.68
N LYS A 220 -6.83 1.05 26.55
CA LYS A 220 -6.01 -0.16 26.37
C LYS A 220 -4.51 0.08 26.62
N GLY A 221 -4.13 1.29 27.04
CA GLY A 221 -2.74 1.60 27.39
C GLY A 221 -2.07 2.68 26.52
N LEU A 222 -2.74 3.15 25.46
CA LEU A 222 -2.17 4.15 24.54
C LEU A 222 -1.90 5.48 25.25
N LYS A 223 -2.66 5.83 26.30
CA LYS A 223 -2.40 7.03 27.11
C LYS A 223 -1.05 7.03 27.84
N GLN A 224 -0.50 5.84 28.10
CA GLN A 224 0.79 5.67 28.77
C GLN A 224 1.95 5.50 27.78
N ALA A 225 1.67 5.62 26.48
CA ALA A 225 2.68 5.60 25.44
C ALA A 225 3.70 6.73 25.65
N LYS A 226 4.95 6.44 25.31
CA LYS A 226 6.01 7.45 25.16
C LYS A 226 6.27 7.78 23.70
N VAL A 227 6.06 6.81 22.82
CA VAL A 227 6.13 7.01 21.38
C VAL A 227 4.93 6.32 20.73
N VAL A 228 4.23 7.07 19.88
CA VAL A 228 3.21 6.55 18.97
C VAL A 228 3.71 6.79 17.55
N MET A 229 4.01 5.72 16.83
CA MET A 229 4.31 5.78 15.40
C MET A 229 3.02 5.53 14.62
N LEU A 230 2.54 6.55 13.90
CA LEU A 230 1.51 6.41 12.89
C LEU A 230 2.19 6.08 11.56
N ALA A 231 2.07 4.84 11.11
CA ALA A 231 2.65 4.33 9.88
C ALA A 231 1.56 4.08 8.85
N GLY A 232 1.91 4.07 7.57
CA GLY A 232 0.97 3.66 6.53
C GLY A 232 1.67 3.46 5.20
N THR A 233 1.07 2.63 4.35
CA THR A 233 1.59 2.36 3.00
C THR A 233 0.60 2.83 1.93
N SER A 234 1.10 3.28 0.77
CA SER A 234 0.25 3.69 -0.35
C SER A 234 -0.74 4.79 0.07
N ALA A 235 -2.04 4.63 -0.22
CA ALA A 235 -3.12 5.48 0.29
C ALA A 235 -3.09 5.66 1.83
N GLY A 236 -2.64 4.64 2.57
CA GLY A 236 -2.40 4.72 4.01
C GLY A 236 -1.23 5.64 4.39
N GLY A 237 -0.17 5.68 3.58
CA GLY A 237 0.94 6.62 3.72
C GLY A 237 0.49 8.07 3.53
N THR A 238 -0.30 8.34 2.49
CA THR A 238 -0.96 9.65 2.34
C THR A 238 -1.91 9.93 3.52
N GLY A 239 -2.61 8.90 4.01
CA GLY A 239 -3.43 8.97 5.23
C GLY A 239 -2.67 9.40 6.49
N VAL A 240 -1.41 8.98 6.65
CA VAL A 240 -0.52 9.46 7.72
C VAL A 240 -0.34 10.97 7.59
N LEU A 241 0.05 11.46 6.41
CA LEU A 241 0.26 12.88 6.16
C LEU A 241 -0.99 13.72 6.51
N LEU A 242 -2.17 13.24 6.12
CA LEU A 242 -3.43 13.95 6.31
C LEU A 242 -3.96 13.96 7.75
N ASN A 243 -3.52 13.02 8.60
CA ASN A 243 -4.13 12.79 9.92
C ASN A 243 -3.17 12.89 11.10
N ILE A 244 -1.85 12.89 10.89
CA ILE A 244 -0.88 12.80 12.00
C ILE A 244 -1.02 13.92 13.03
N ASP A 245 -1.19 15.18 12.60
CA ASP A 245 -1.35 16.30 13.53
C ASP A 245 -2.69 16.21 14.29
N LYS A 246 -3.76 15.69 13.66
CA LYS A 246 -5.04 15.42 14.36
C LYS A 246 -4.87 14.33 15.42
N VAL A 247 -4.08 13.30 15.13
CA VAL A 247 -3.76 12.22 16.09
C VAL A 247 -2.94 12.77 17.26
N SER A 248 -1.94 13.62 17.01
CA SER A 248 -1.18 14.30 18.05
C SER A 248 -2.09 15.12 18.97
N SER A 249 -2.89 16.02 18.39
CA SER A 249 -3.81 16.86 19.16
C SER A 249 -4.84 16.04 19.94
N LEU A 250 -5.34 14.93 19.38
CA LEU A 250 -6.27 14.06 20.08
C LEU A 250 -5.62 13.36 21.29
N LEU A 251 -4.39 12.87 21.15
CA LEU A 251 -3.66 12.25 22.25
C LEU A 251 -3.35 13.26 23.37
N GLU A 252 -2.96 14.49 23.01
CA GLU A 252 -2.79 15.60 23.95
C GLU A 252 -4.09 15.92 24.68
N GLN A 253 -5.22 16.03 23.96
CA GLN A 253 -6.56 16.25 24.55
C GLN A 253 -6.98 15.13 25.50
N LEU A 254 -6.57 13.89 25.21
CA LEU A 254 -6.81 12.74 26.09
C LEU A 254 -5.87 12.72 27.30
N GLY A 255 -4.92 13.65 27.40
CA GLY A 255 -3.96 13.77 28.50
C GLY A 255 -2.77 12.81 28.39
N ALA A 256 -2.39 12.41 27.16
CA ALA A 256 -1.20 11.60 26.92
C ALA A 256 0.04 12.50 26.72
N ASP A 257 1.09 12.26 27.50
CA ASP A 257 2.43 12.82 27.30
C ASP A 257 3.23 11.87 26.40
N THR A 258 2.93 11.92 25.10
CA THR A 258 3.49 11.01 24.09
C THR A 258 4.05 11.78 22.90
N GLN A 259 5.16 11.30 22.35
CA GLN A 259 5.68 11.80 21.08
C GLN A 259 5.00 11.06 19.92
N VAL A 260 4.23 11.77 19.10
CA VAL A 260 3.66 11.23 17.87
C VAL A 260 4.64 11.41 16.72
N ARG A 261 4.85 10.35 15.93
CA ARG A 261 5.79 10.31 14.79
C ARG A 261 5.13 9.64 13.60
N GLY A 262 5.50 10.06 12.39
CA GLY A 262 4.92 9.51 11.16
C GLY A 262 5.91 8.68 10.35
N LEU A 263 5.44 7.56 9.81
CA LEU A 263 6.17 6.77 8.82
C LEU A 263 5.31 6.64 7.55
N VAL A 264 5.73 7.33 6.50
CA VAL A 264 4.99 7.44 5.24
C VAL A 264 5.67 6.56 4.21
N ASP A 265 5.11 5.38 3.91
CA ASP A 265 5.62 4.49 2.87
C ASP A 265 4.80 4.60 1.59
N SER A 266 5.45 4.91 0.46
CA SER A 266 4.83 4.93 -0.87
C SER A 266 3.58 5.81 -0.95
N GLY A 267 3.50 6.84 -0.10
CA GLY A 267 2.37 7.77 0.02
C GLY A 267 2.70 9.19 -0.44
N TRP A 268 3.91 9.39 -0.97
CA TRP A 268 4.38 10.65 -1.52
C TRP A 268 4.19 10.63 -3.03
N PHE A 269 3.12 11.26 -3.52
CA PHE A 269 2.82 11.37 -4.95
C PHE A 269 3.16 12.76 -5.49
N LEU A 270 3.31 12.85 -6.81
CA LEU A 270 3.46 14.09 -7.57
C LEU A 270 2.25 14.28 -8.49
N GLU A 271 1.90 15.53 -8.79
CA GLU A 271 0.82 15.81 -9.73
C GLU A 271 1.21 15.37 -11.14
N SER A 272 0.25 14.76 -11.85
CA SER A 272 0.45 14.48 -13.27
C SER A 272 0.60 15.76 -14.06
N LYS A 273 1.61 15.78 -14.92
CA LYS A 273 1.85 16.84 -15.90
C LYS A 273 1.20 16.53 -17.25
N GLN A 274 0.63 15.33 -17.42
CA GLN A 274 -0.10 14.99 -18.62
C GLN A 274 -1.42 15.76 -18.65
N GLN A 275 -1.55 16.70 -19.57
CA GLN A 275 -2.84 17.33 -19.86
C GLN A 275 -3.71 16.32 -20.60
N LYS A 276 -4.71 15.76 -19.93
CA LYS A 276 -5.83 15.05 -20.58
C LYS A 276 -7.16 15.70 -20.17
N ALA A 277 -8.18 15.41 -20.99
CA ALA A 277 -9.37 16.22 -21.24
C ALA A 277 -10.03 16.86 -19.99
N PRO A 278 -10.54 18.11 -20.11
CA PRO A 278 -11.10 18.90 -19.00
C PRO A 278 -12.32 18.27 -18.33
N ASP A 279 -12.98 17.33 -19.01
CA ASP A 279 -14.05 16.52 -18.47
C ASP A 279 -13.60 15.07 -18.57
N CYS A 280 -13.35 14.44 -17.43
CA CYS A 280 -13.15 13.01 -17.29
C CYS A 280 -14.54 12.35 -17.17
N PRO A 281 -15.18 11.87 -18.25
CA PRO A 281 -16.49 11.23 -18.16
C PRO A 281 -16.40 9.84 -17.49
N ASP A 282 -15.31 9.10 -17.74
CA ASP A 282 -15.18 7.69 -17.35
C ASP A 282 -13.92 7.42 -16.51
N SER A 283 -13.95 6.38 -15.68
CA SER A 283 -12.90 6.02 -14.71
C SER A 283 -11.51 5.82 -15.31
N ALA A 284 -11.43 5.41 -16.58
CA ALA A 284 -10.17 5.20 -17.30
C ALA A 284 -9.50 6.50 -17.78
N SER A 285 -10.20 7.64 -17.74
CA SER A 285 -9.74 8.92 -18.29
C SER A 285 -9.32 9.95 -17.23
N CYS A 286 -9.43 9.61 -15.94
CA CYS A 286 -9.19 10.55 -14.84
C CYS A 286 -7.69 10.69 -14.54
N THR A 287 -7.18 11.92 -14.46
CA THR A 287 -5.85 12.16 -13.87
C THR A 287 -5.91 11.97 -12.34
N PRO A 288 -4.78 11.72 -11.65
CA PRO A 288 -4.72 11.78 -10.17
C PRO A 288 -5.37 13.01 -9.57
N VAL A 289 -5.11 14.17 -10.18
CA VAL A 289 -5.61 15.45 -9.72
C VAL A 289 -7.14 15.48 -9.79
N ASP A 290 -7.71 15.03 -10.91
CA ASP A 290 -9.16 15.00 -11.09
C ASP A 290 -9.83 13.96 -10.19
N ALA A 291 -9.18 12.80 -9.98
CA ALA A 291 -9.65 11.77 -9.06
C ALA A 291 -9.71 12.29 -7.63
N ILE A 292 -8.67 12.98 -7.15
CA ILE A 292 -8.68 13.59 -5.81
C ILE A 292 -9.67 14.75 -5.74
N LYS A 293 -9.78 15.61 -6.76
CA LYS A 293 -10.80 16.70 -6.78
C LYS A 293 -12.23 16.19 -6.72
N LYS A 294 -12.55 15.12 -7.44
CA LYS A 294 -13.87 14.46 -7.40
C LYS A 294 -14.07 13.74 -6.07
N GLY A 295 -13.06 12.99 -5.64
CA GLY A 295 -13.04 12.23 -4.39
C GLY A 295 -13.26 13.13 -3.17
N LEU A 296 -12.49 14.22 -3.04
CA LEU A 296 -12.59 15.15 -1.92
C LEU A 296 -14.02 15.68 -1.71
N ARG A 297 -14.74 15.95 -2.82
CA ARG A 297 -16.15 16.34 -2.80
C ARG A 297 -17.05 15.19 -2.38
N LEU A 298 -16.88 14.01 -2.98
CA LEU A 298 -17.67 12.81 -2.67
C LEU A 298 -17.54 12.38 -1.20
N TRP A 299 -16.31 12.39 -0.68
CA TRP A 299 -15.94 11.88 0.63
C TRP A 299 -16.23 12.87 1.77
N SER A 300 -16.61 14.11 1.44
CA SER A 300 -16.55 15.25 2.38
C SER A 300 -15.18 15.28 3.08
N GLY A 301 -14.12 15.12 2.30
CA GLY A 301 -12.79 14.87 2.84
C GLY A 301 -12.22 16.09 3.56
N VAL A 302 -11.44 15.83 4.60
CA VAL A 302 -10.85 16.84 5.49
C VAL A 302 -9.33 16.78 5.44
N VAL A 303 -8.72 17.88 5.00
CA VAL A 303 -7.26 18.04 4.94
C VAL A 303 -6.73 18.83 6.15
N PRO A 304 -5.41 18.81 6.43
CA PRO A 304 -4.82 19.61 7.50
C PRO A 304 -5.09 21.11 7.34
N GLU A 305 -5.58 21.75 8.40
CA GLU A 305 -6.07 23.13 8.36
C GLU A 305 -4.98 24.14 7.96
N LYS A 306 -3.74 23.97 8.47
CA LYS A 306 -2.60 24.82 8.09
C LYS A 306 -2.31 24.80 6.59
N CYS A 307 -2.46 23.64 5.95
CA CYS A 307 -2.30 23.48 4.51
C CYS A 307 -3.51 24.03 3.75
N LYS A 308 -4.72 23.74 4.22
CA LYS A 308 -5.97 24.24 3.64
C LYS A 308 -5.97 25.77 3.46
N GLN A 309 -5.47 26.49 4.46
CA GLN A 309 -5.42 27.96 4.47
C GLN A 309 -4.50 28.57 3.41
N GLN A 310 -3.64 27.77 2.77
CA GLN A 310 -2.73 28.22 1.72
C GLN A 310 -3.39 28.22 0.33
N TYR A 311 -4.52 27.54 0.21
CA TYR A 311 -5.19 27.33 -1.07
C TYR A 311 -6.57 27.98 -1.06
N LYS A 312 -7.01 28.38 -2.26
CA LYS A 312 -8.36 28.90 -2.45
C LYS A 312 -9.38 27.80 -2.20
N ARG A 313 -10.61 28.19 -1.86
CA ARG A 313 -11.74 27.25 -1.76
C ARG A 313 -11.89 26.48 -3.07
N GLY A 314 -11.92 25.15 -2.99
CA GLY A 314 -11.94 24.23 -4.13
C GLY A 314 -10.56 23.69 -4.52
N GLU A 315 -9.47 24.27 -4.03
CA GLU A 315 -8.08 23.85 -4.29
C GLU A 315 -7.46 23.05 -3.12
N GLU A 316 -8.26 22.61 -2.17
CA GLU A 316 -7.79 21.85 -0.99
C GLU A 316 -7.17 20.48 -1.36
N TRP A 317 -7.46 19.97 -2.56
CA TRP A 317 -6.88 18.75 -3.13
C TRP A 317 -5.35 18.79 -3.19
N GLN A 318 -4.76 19.98 -3.25
CA GLN A 318 -3.31 20.21 -3.24
C GLN A 318 -2.65 19.61 -1.98
N CYS A 319 -3.38 19.57 -0.86
CA CYS A 319 -2.89 19.01 0.40
C CYS A 319 -2.76 17.47 0.40
N PHE A 320 -3.18 16.77 -0.66
CA PHE A 320 -2.94 15.32 -0.79
C PHE A 320 -1.51 15.02 -1.28
N PHE A 321 -0.80 16.02 -1.80
CA PHE A 321 0.56 15.85 -2.32
C PHE A 321 1.58 16.16 -1.23
N GLY A 322 2.42 15.17 -0.89
CA GLY A 322 3.36 15.24 0.22
C GLY A 322 4.28 16.46 0.16
N HIS A 323 4.80 16.78 -1.02
CA HIS A 323 5.70 17.92 -1.24
C HIS A 323 5.04 19.30 -1.03
N LYS A 324 3.70 19.36 -1.07
CA LYS A 324 2.93 20.57 -0.76
C LYS A 324 2.49 20.62 0.69
N LEU A 325 2.23 19.46 1.30
CA LEU A 325 1.73 19.37 2.66
C LEU A 325 2.84 19.36 3.73
N TYR A 326 4.02 18.80 3.43
CA TYR A 326 5.05 18.47 4.41
C TYR A 326 5.45 19.64 5.33
N SER A 327 5.62 20.85 4.78
CA SER A 327 6.03 22.03 5.55
C SER A 327 4.97 22.53 6.55
N TYR A 328 3.73 22.05 6.45
CA TYR A 328 2.63 22.40 7.34
C TYR A 328 2.38 21.35 8.43
N ILE A 329 3.06 20.20 8.38
CA ILE A 329 2.96 19.14 9.38
C ILE A 329 3.91 19.44 10.54
N THR A 330 3.40 19.28 11.76
CA THR A 330 4.15 19.58 12.98
C THR A 330 4.88 18.35 13.50
N ALA A 331 4.25 17.17 13.42
CA ALA A 331 4.85 15.93 13.86
C ALA A 331 6.06 15.52 12.97
N PRO A 332 7.14 14.96 13.55
CA PRO A 332 8.28 14.50 12.77
C PRO A 332 7.88 13.31 11.89
N LEU A 333 8.32 13.35 10.62
CA LEU A 333 8.04 12.34 9.62
C LEU A 333 9.31 11.65 9.13
N PHE A 334 9.18 10.37 8.81
CA PHE A 334 10.12 9.62 7.98
C PHE A 334 9.39 9.19 6.71
N VAL A 335 9.93 9.56 5.55
CA VAL A 335 9.35 9.25 4.24
C VAL A 335 10.12 8.10 3.58
N VAL A 336 9.42 7.04 3.22
CA VAL A 336 9.94 5.92 2.43
C VAL A 336 9.25 6.00 1.07
N GLN A 337 10.02 6.19 0.00
CA GLN A 337 9.42 6.40 -1.33
C GLN A 337 10.28 5.81 -2.43
N TRP A 338 9.70 4.91 -3.23
CA TRP A 338 10.34 4.47 -4.47
C TRP A 338 10.40 5.64 -5.45
N LEU A 339 11.59 5.92 -6.01
CA LEU A 339 11.74 6.99 -7.01
C LEU A 339 11.00 6.68 -8.32
N PHE A 340 10.72 5.39 -8.56
CA PHE A 340 9.91 4.90 -9.67
C PHE A 340 8.75 4.06 -9.13
N ASP A 341 7.93 4.68 -8.29
CA ASP A 341 6.76 4.02 -7.69
C ASP A 341 5.76 3.56 -8.76
N GLU A 342 5.39 2.29 -8.72
CA GLU A 342 4.51 1.69 -9.74
C GLU A 342 3.11 2.30 -9.76
N GLU A 343 2.62 2.82 -8.63
CA GLU A 343 1.31 3.47 -8.57
C GLU A 343 1.37 4.88 -9.14
N GLN A 344 2.47 5.61 -8.92
CA GLN A 344 2.70 6.86 -9.67
C GLN A 344 2.77 6.57 -11.17
N LEU A 345 3.52 5.56 -11.61
CA LEU A 345 3.61 5.23 -13.04
C LEU A 345 2.25 4.86 -13.63
N ARG A 346 1.45 4.07 -12.90
CA ARG A 346 0.12 3.67 -13.34
C ARG A 346 -0.78 4.88 -13.57
N VAL A 347 -0.74 5.87 -12.69
CA VAL A 347 -1.54 7.08 -12.87
C VAL A 347 -1.02 8.01 -13.97
N GLU A 348 0.24 7.88 -14.36
CA GLU A 348 0.80 8.50 -15.56
C GLU A 348 0.55 7.67 -16.84
N ASN A 349 -0.30 6.64 -16.74
CA ASN A 349 -0.64 5.72 -17.82
C ASN A 349 0.61 4.99 -18.38
N ILE A 350 1.52 4.60 -17.47
CA ILE A 350 2.70 3.78 -17.75
C ILE A 350 2.53 2.48 -16.96
N TYR A 351 2.34 1.37 -17.69
CA TYR A 351 2.12 0.04 -17.12
C TYR A 351 3.33 -0.83 -17.43
N MET A 352 4.16 -1.10 -16.42
CA MET A 352 5.30 -2.00 -16.58
C MET A 352 4.83 -3.42 -16.89
N GLY A 353 5.42 -4.07 -17.90
CA GLY A 353 5.22 -5.49 -18.20
C GLY A 353 3.93 -5.87 -18.95
N GLY A 354 3.10 -4.92 -19.40
CA GLY A 354 1.83 -5.25 -20.06
C GLY A 354 1.45 -4.41 -21.30
N GLN A 355 2.13 -3.30 -21.55
CA GLN A 355 1.86 -2.43 -22.71
C GLN A 355 3.17 -1.99 -23.37
N SER A 356 3.07 -1.59 -24.64
CA SER A 356 4.21 -0.99 -25.33
C SER A 356 4.63 0.30 -24.65
N LEU A 357 5.93 0.48 -24.41
CA LEU A 357 6.48 1.70 -23.84
C LEU A 357 7.07 2.56 -24.96
N SER A 358 6.54 3.77 -25.14
CA SER A 358 7.13 4.72 -26.09
C SER A 358 8.42 5.35 -25.55
N GLU A 359 9.31 5.79 -26.46
CA GLU A 359 10.49 6.57 -26.08
C GLU A 359 10.12 7.82 -25.26
N GLN A 360 9.00 8.47 -25.60
CA GLN A 360 8.50 9.63 -24.85
C GLN A 360 8.12 9.25 -23.41
N GLN A 361 7.42 8.13 -23.21
CA GLN A 361 7.10 7.64 -21.86
C GLN A 361 8.36 7.22 -21.10
N TRP A 362 9.35 6.63 -21.77
CA TRP A 362 10.64 6.31 -21.17
C TRP A 362 11.40 7.55 -20.69
N THR A 363 11.49 8.59 -21.52
CA THR A 363 12.07 9.89 -21.12
C THR A 363 11.27 10.53 -19.99
N TYR A 364 9.94 10.47 -20.06
CA TYR A 364 9.07 10.98 -19.00
C TYR A 364 9.32 10.28 -17.67
N MET A 365 9.44 8.94 -17.66
CA MET A 365 9.73 8.17 -16.46
C MET A 365 11.07 8.57 -15.83
N GLN A 366 12.12 8.77 -16.62
CA GLN A 366 13.41 9.27 -16.10
C GLN A 366 13.29 10.66 -15.47
N ASN A 367 12.54 11.56 -16.09
CA ASN A 367 12.29 12.90 -15.55
C ASN A 367 11.47 12.84 -14.26
N LEU A 368 10.47 11.96 -14.18
CA LEU A 368 9.70 11.72 -12.97
C LEU A 368 10.60 11.29 -11.80
N GLY A 369 11.58 10.41 -12.05
CA GLY A 369 12.58 10.04 -11.04
C GLY A 369 13.38 11.25 -10.53
N LYS A 370 13.75 12.20 -11.41
CA LYS A 370 14.42 13.46 -11.01
C LYS A 370 13.49 14.37 -10.21
N GLU A 371 12.22 14.44 -10.58
CA GLU A 371 11.21 15.23 -9.87
C GLU A 371 10.96 14.70 -8.46
N PHE A 372 10.89 13.37 -8.28
CA PHE A 372 10.81 12.77 -6.96
C PHE A 372 12.00 13.15 -6.09
N LYS A 373 13.22 13.01 -6.59
CA LYS A 373 14.43 13.42 -5.86
C LYS A 373 14.38 14.88 -5.41
N ASN A 374 13.98 15.77 -6.33
CA ASN A 374 13.88 17.19 -6.04
C ASN A 374 12.81 17.46 -4.96
N SER A 375 11.66 16.79 -5.04
CA SER A 375 10.59 16.94 -4.06
C SER A 375 10.96 16.46 -2.65
N LEU A 376 11.89 15.51 -2.55
CA LEU A 376 12.34 14.91 -1.30
C LEU A 376 13.58 15.58 -0.69
N LYS A 377 14.22 16.50 -1.41
CA LYS A 377 15.49 17.12 -1.02
C LYS A 377 15.45 17.79 0.35
N ASP A 378 14.34 18.46 0.66
CA ASP A 378 14.18 19.21 1.92
C ASP A 378 13.44 18.40 3.00
N VAL A 379 13.13 17.12 2.73
CA VAL A 379 12.56 16.21 3.72
C VAL A 379 13.63 15.78 4.71
N THR A 380 13.36 15.95 6.01
CA THR A 380 14.37 15.77 7.06
C THR A 380 14.83 14.31 7.20
N ALA A 381 13.90 13.36 7.13
CA ALA A 381 14.21 11.94 7.17
C ALA A 381 13.53 11.21 5.99
N VAL A 382 14.35 10.60 5.15
CA VAL A 382 13.91 9.99 3.89
C VAL A 382 14.73 8.75 3.55
N PHE A 383 14.07 7.76 2.98
CA PHE A 383 14.68 6.59 2.34
C PHE A 383 14.05 6.40 0.96
N ALA A 384 14.76 6.79 -0.09
CA ALA A 384 14.24 6.83 -1.45
C ALA A 384 15.13 6.10 -2.46
N PRO A 385 14.98 4.77 -2.57
CA PRO A 385 15.76 3.96 -3.48
C PRO A 385 15.27 4.06 -4.93
N SER A 386 16.18 3.90 -5.87
CA SER A 386 15.96 4.01 -7.31
C SER A 386 15.48 2.70 -7.92
N CYS A 387 14.33 2.21 -7.46
CA CYS A 387 13.74 0.93 -7.89
C CYS A 387 12.32 1.09 -8.42
N LEU A 388 11.92 0.18 -9.31
CA LEU A 388 10.53 -0.05 -9.70
C LEU A 388 9.90 -0.99 -8.68
N SER A 389 9.02 -0.46 -7.84
CA SER A 389 8.31 -1.22 -6.81
C SER A 389 7.19 -0.34 -6.24
N HIS A 390 6.29 -0.97 -5.50
CA HIS A 390 5.34 -0.27 -4.64
C HIS A 390 5.30 -0.91 -3.25
N THR A 391 5.22 -0.06 -2.21
CA THR A 391 5.26 -0.42 -0.77
C THR A 391 6.56 -1.09 -0.33
N LEU A 392 6.87 -1.00 0.96
CA LEU A 392 8.07 -1.58 1.53
C LEU A 392 7.86 -2.09 2.96
N ILE A 393 7.32 -1.27 3.86
CA ILE A 393 7.46 -1.47 5.31
C ILE A 393 6.73 -2.70 5.88
N THR A 394 5.85 -3.33 5.09
CA THR A 394 5.11 -4.54 5.48
C THR A 394 5.59 -5.80 4.76
N LYS A 395 6.58 -5.70 3.88
CA LYS A 395 7.20 -6.87 3.23
C LYS A 395 8.10 -7.59 4.23
N SER A 396 8.18 -8.91 4.16
CA SER A 396 9.07 -9.68 5.04
C SER A 396 10.55 -9.37 4.80
N ASN A 397 10.91 -9.07 3.55
CA ASN A 397 12.25 -8.69 3.13
C ASN A 397 12.52 -7.17 3.21
N TRP A 398 11.72 -6.40 3.96
CA TRP A 398 11.84 -4.93 3.99
C TRP A 398 13.20 -4.38 4.45
N MET A 399 14.03 -5.23 5.08
CA MET A 399 15.37 -4.88 5.54
C MET A 399 16.47 -5.06 4.50
N ASP A 400 16.19 -5.72 3.38
CA ASP A 400 17.19 -6.11 2.38
C ASP A 400 17.61 -4.92 1.50
N PHE A 401 16.72 -3.93 1.36
CA PHE A 401 16.93 -2.75 0.53
C PHE A 401 17.87 -1.75 1.21
N GLN A 402 18.87 -1.28 0.47
CA GLN A 402 19.92 -0.42 1.01
C GLN A 402 20.22 0.77 0.09
N ILE A 403 20.54 1.92 0.69
CA ILE A 403 21.10 3.08 -0.01
C ILE A 403 22.43 3.40 0.65
N LYS A 404 23.51 3.43 -0.14
CA LYS A 404 24.88 3.66 0.37
C LYS A 404 25.23 2.74 1.54
N GLY A 405 24.87 1.45 1.44
CA GLY A 405 25.13 0.43 2.45
C GLY A 405 24.29 0.54 3.74
N THR A 406 23.29 1.43 3.78
CA THR A 406 22.39 1.58 4.93
C THR A 406 21.01 1.02 4.58
N SER A 407 20.51 0.05 5.36
CA SER A 407 19.15 -0.47 5.19
C SER A 407 18.08 0.47 5.75
N LEU A 408 16.83 0.31 5.32
CA LEU A 408 15.70 1.07 5.87
C LEU A 408 15.57 0.88 7.39
N SER A 409 15.67 -0.35 7.88
CA SER A 409 15.62 -0.65 9.33
C SER A 409 16.68 0.13 10.11
N ARG A 410 17.92 0.18 9.59
CA ARG A 410 19.01 0.94 10.18
C ARG A 410 18.75 2.45 10.13
N ALA A 411 18.24 2.98 9.01
CA ALA A 411 17.91 4.39 8.86
C ALA A 411 16.80 4.82 9.85
N LEU A 412 15.76 4.01 10.04
CA LEU A 412 14.71 4.25 11.04
C LEU A 412 15.26 4.26 12.46
N GLN A 413 16.17 3.34 12.79
CA GLN A 413 16.86 3.33 14.07
C GLN A 413 17.66 4.61 14.30
N CYS A 414 18.35 5.10 13.26
CA CYS A 414 19.10 6.35 13.32
C CYS A 414 18.20 7.56 13.55
N TRP A 415 17.07 7.60 12.85
CA TRP A 415 16.07 8.65 13.03
C TRP A 415 15.48 8.62 14.45
N ASP A 416 15.07 7.47 14.97
CA ASP A 416 14.57 7.32 16.35
C ASP A 416 15.60 7.84 17.37
N ARG A 417 16.86 7.43 17.24
CA ARG A 417 17.94 7.90 18.13
C ARG A 417 18.13 9.41 18.04
N SER A 418 18.01 10.00 16.86
CA SER A 418 18.14 11.46 16.68
C SER A 418 17.05 12.23 17.45
N LEU A 419 15.81 11.74 17.44
CA LEU A 419 14.70 12.33 18.18
C LEU A 419 14.84 12.16 19.70
N GLN A 420 15.42 11.05 20.15
CA GLN A 420 15.72 10.84 21.57
C GLN A 420 16.82 11.77 22.08
N GLU A 421 17.86 12.01 21.29
CA GLU A 421 18.98 12.89 21.64
C GLU A 421 18.59 14.38 21.58
N ALA A 422 17.74 14.77 20.63
CA ALA A 422 17.17 16.12 20.57
C ALA A 422 16.41 16.46 21.87
N ASN A 423 15.67 15.51 22.44
CA ASN A 423 14.98 15.68 23.72
C ASN A 423 15.95 15.83 24.92
N LYS A 424 17.22 15.44 24.77
CA LYS A 424 18.26 15.57 25.81
C LYS A 424 19.14 16.82 25.64
N ASN A 425 18.76 17.76 24.75
CA ASN A 425 19.56 18.95 24.39
C ASN A 425 20.98 18.62 23.86
N SER A 426 21.20 17.42 23.34
CA SER A 426 22.47 17.03 22.74
C SER A 426 22.56 17.59 21.32
N LYS A 427 23.56 18.45 21.06
CA LYS A 427 23.77 19.10 19.75
C LYS A 427 24.68 18.30 18.81
N THR A 428 25.10 17.10 19.19
CA THR A 428 26.09 16.34 18.43
C THR A 428 25.41 15.47 17.37
N PRO A 429 25.68 15.65 16.07
CA PRO A 429 25.17 14.77 15.03
C PRO A 429 25.63 13.33 15.26
N LEU A 430 24.72 12.38 15.06
CA LEU A 430 25.03 10.96 15.20
C LEU A 430 25.96 10.49 14.07
N LYS A 431 27.26 10.45 14.32
CA LYS A 431 28.27 9.96 13.37
C LYS A 431 27.92 8.53 12.91
N GLY A 432 27.96 8.27 11.60
CA GLY A 432 27.66 6.96 11.02
C GLY A 432 26.20 6.49 11.17
N CYS A 433 25.25 7.42 11.25
CA CYS A 433 23.83 7.10 11.41
C CYS A 433 22.94 7.94 10.46
N PRO A 434 23.04 7.72 9.13
CA PRO A 434 22.27 8.50 8.18
C PRO A 434 20.80 8.08 8.17
N PHE A 435 19.91 9.05 7.99
CA PHE A 435 18.48 8.85 7.81
C PHE A 435 17.88 9.77 6.73
N HIS A 436 18.73 10.49 6.00
CA HIS A 436 18.37 11.19 4.76
C HIS A 436 19.13 10.50 3.63
N LEU A 437 18.46 9.58 2.96
CA LEU A 437 19.03 8.64 1.99
C LEU A 437 18.16 8.67 0.73
N ILE A 438 18.67 9.30 -0.32
CA ILE A 438 18.07 9.32 -1.65
C ILE A 438 19.11 8.76 -2.61
N ASP A 439 18.71 7.84 -3.50
CA ASP A 439 19.61 7.32 -4.51
C ASP A 439 19.98 8.37 -5.55
N ASN A 440 21.24 8.34 -6.00
CA ASN A 440 21.78 9.33 -6.92
C ASN A 440 21.68 8.92 -8.40
N CYS A 441 21.54 7.63 -8.71
CA CYS A 441 21.49 7.14 -10.09
C CYS A 441 20.17 7.51 -10.81
N GLN A 442 20.23 7.73 -12.13
CA GLN A 442 19.13 8.37 -12.88
C GLN A 442 18.10 7.39 -13.44
N TRP A 443 18.34 6.09 -13.34
CA TRP A 443 17.54 5.05 -14.00
C TRP A 443 16.69 4.27 -13.00
N PRO A 444 15.55 3.70 -13.40
CA PRO A 444 14.92 2.67 -12.59
C PRO A 444 15.87 1.49 -12.40
N GLN A 445 15.73 0.77 -11.29
CA GLN A 445 16.45 -0.49 -11.04
C GLN A 445 17.99 -0.38 -11.04
N CYS A 446 18.55 0.82 -10.87
CA CYS A 446 20.01 1.02 -10.79
C CYS A 446 20.59 0.73 -9.41
N ASN A 447 19.74 0.58 -8.39
CA ASN A 447 20.19 0.14 -7.07
C ASN A 447 20.27 -1.39 -7.05
N PRO A 448 21.41 -2.00 -6.69
CA PRO A 448 21.59 -3.44 -6.77
C PRO A 448 20.75 -4.23 -5.75
N THR A 449 20.16 -3.56 -4.77
CA THR A 449 19.26 -4.17 -3.78
C THR A 449 17.78 -4.06 -4.16
N CYS A 450 17.48 -3.54 -5.35
CA CYS A 450 16.11 -3.45 -5.82
C CYS A 450 15.43 -4.83 -5.90
N PRO A 451 14.10 -4.89 -5.78
CA PRO A 451 13.39 -6.15 -5.93
C PRO A 451 13.52 -6.60 -7.38
N ALA A 452 13.69 -7.91 -7.56
CA ALA A 452 13.72 -8.53 -8.88
C ALA A 452 12.46 -8.17 -9.68
N LEU A 453 12.62 -7.87 -10.96
CA LEU A 453 11.49 -7.75 -11.87
C LEU A 453 11.09 -9.16 -12.29
N ILE A 454 9.82 -9.50 -12.21
CA ILE A 454 9.33 -10.85 -12.51
C ILE A 454 8.41 -10.79 -13.72
N ASP A 455 8.68 -11.64 -14.71
CA ASP A 455 7.76 -11.85 -15.83
C ASP A 455 6.49 -12.56 -15.33
N GLN A 456 5.32 -11.98 -15.59
CA GLN A 456 4.08 -12.55 -15.04
C GLN A 456 3.71 -13.90 -15.67
N ALA A 457 4.09 -14.15 -16.92
CA ALA A 457 3.74 -15.38 -17.63
C ALA A 457 4.65 -16.56 -17.24
N THR A 458 5.95 -16.32 -17.13
CA THR A 458 6.97 -17.35 -16.90
C THR A 458 7.45 -17.43 -15.46
N GLN A 459 7.13 -16.44 -14.63
CA GLN A 459 7.64 -16.28 -13.25
C GLN A 459 9.17 -16.23 -13.18
N GLN A 460 9.85 -15.89 -14.28
CA GLN A 460 11.30 -15.73 -14.32
C GLN A 460 11.72 -14.31 -13.95
N GLU A 461 12.87 -14.20 -13.30
CA GLU A 461 13.51 -12.90 -13.07
C GLU A 461 14.00 -12.29 -14.38
N MET A 462 13.71 -11.00 -14.55
CA MET A 462 14.11 -10.22 -15.71
C MET A 462 15.01 -9.07 -15.29
N THR A 463 15.98 -8.76 -16.13
CA THR A 463 16.67 -7.48 -16.06
C THR A 463 15.76 -6.36 -16.55
N LEU A 464 16.04 -5.12 -16.13
CA LEU A 464 15.33 -3.95 -16.66
C LEU A 464 15.36 -3.91 -18.19
N LEU A 465 16.49 -4.25 -18.82
CA LEU A 465 16.63 -4.23 -20.27
C LEU A 465 15.73 -5.25 -20.95
N GLN A 466 15.61 -6.46 -20.39
CA GLN A 466 14.69 -7.47 -20.90
C GLN A 466 13.23 -6.98 -20.79
N VAL A 467 12.85 -6.34 -19.68
CA VAL A 467 11.52 -5.75 -19.53
C VAL A 467 11.28 -4.66 -20.59
N LEU A 468 12.21 -3.72 -20.76
CA LEU A 468 12.07 -2.64 -21.75
C LEU A 468 11.99 -3.18 -23.19
N ALA A 469 12.80 -4.18 -23.54
CA ALA A 469 12.74 -4.85 -24.83
C ALA A 469 11.39 -5.56 -25.06
N SER A 470 10.87 -6.25 -24.05
CA SER A 470 9.55 -6.90 -24.12
C SER A 470 8.40 -5.89 -24.33
N MET A 471 8.61 -4.65 -23.88
CA MET A 471 7.68 -3.53 -24.07
C MET A 471 7.91 -2.78 -25.40
N GLY A 472 8.76 -3.31 -26.29
CA GLY A 472 8.96 -2.77 -27.64
C GLY A 472 9.81 -1.51 -27.73
N LEU A 473 10.61 -1.17 -26.71
CA LEU A 473 11.60 -0.10 -26.81
C LEU A 473 12.80 -0.54 -27.65
N ASP A 474 13.21 0.33 -28.57
CA ASP A 474 14.48 0.19 -29.28
C ASP A 474 15.65 0.58 -28.36
N LEU A 475 16.25 -0.43 -27.75
CA LEU A 475 17.35 -0.24 -26.81
C LEU A 475 18.61 0.31 -27.49
N GLN A 476 18.87 -0.03 -28.74
CA GLN A 476 20.03 0.49 -29.48
C GLN A 476 19.90 1.98 -29.73
N LYS A 477 18.71 2.44 -30.13
CA LYS A 477 18.42 3.86 -30.33
C LYS A 477 18.53 4.67 -29.03
N LEU A 478 18.31 4.03 -27.88
CA LEU A 478 18.45 4.63 -26.55
C LEU A 478 19.87 4.51 -25.96
N GLY A 479 20.81 3.89 -26.68
CA GLY A 479 22.16 3.64 -26.19
C GLY A 479 22.23 2.65 -25.02
N LEU A 480 21.24 1.75 -24.91
CA LEU A 480 21.16 0.70 -23.91
C LEU A 480 21.56 -0.64 -24.55
N ASP A 481 22.68 -1.22 -24.14
CA ASP A 481 23.16 -2.50 -24.69
C ASP A 481 22.64 -3.70 -23.87
N VAL A 482 22.01 -4.67 -24.54
CA VAL A 482 21.43 -5.88 -23.95
C VAL A 482 22.50 -6.89 -23.53
N SER A 483 23.73 -6.73 -24.02
CA SER A 483 24.78 -7.76 -23.96
C SER A 483 25.88 -7.55 -22.90
N GLY A 484 25.77 -6.58 -21.99
CA GLY A 484 26.79 -6.41 -20.95
C GLY A 484 26.38 -5.53 -19.76
N ASP A 485 26.92 -5.88 -18.59
CA ASP A 485 26.77 -5.18 -17.31
C ASP A 485 26.73 -3.65 -17.43
N ILE A 486 25.71 -3.05 -16.82
CA ILE A 486 25.51 -1.59 -16.69
C ILE A 486 26.53 -0.98 -15.69
N SER A 487 27.77 -1.45 -15.68
CA SER A 487 28.88 -0.84 -14.95
C SER A 487 29.81 -0.05 -15.86
N ALA A 488 29.79 -0.29 -17.18
CA ALA A 488 30.86 0.20 -18.08
C ALA A 488 30.50 1.39 -18.99
N SER A 489 29.24 1.83 -19.09
CA SER A 489 28.92 3.13 -19.71
C SER A 489 29.02 4.30 -18.72
N MET A 490 29.46 4.02 -17.49
CA MET A 490 29.77 4.99 -16.46
C MET A 490 31.06 5.73 -16.83
N VAL A 491 30.99 7.07 -16.83
CA VAL A 491 32.07 8.02 -17.12
C VAL A 491 32.31 8.28 -18.62
N SER A 492 31.42 9.04 -19.27
CA SER A 492 31.82 10.16 -20.14
C SER A 492 30.59 10.81 -20.80
N SER A 493 30.28 12.03 -20.36
CA SER A 493 29.93 13.17 -21.23
C SER A 493 29.48 14.34 -20.35
N GLY A 494 30.42 14.88 -19.59
CA GLY A 494 30.38 16.26 -19.10
C GLY A 494 31.46 17.01 -19.86
N GLY A 495 31.04 17.79 -20.86
CA GLY A 495 31.81 18.85 -21.49
C GLY A 495 31.12 20.16 -21.20
#